data_AF-A0A1B6K1H8-F1
#
_entry.id   AF-A0A1B6K1H8-F1
#
_cell.length_a   1.000
_cell.length_b   1.000
_cell.length_c   1.000
_cell.angle_alpha   90.00
_cell.angle_beta   90.00
_cell.angle_gamma   90.00
#
_symmetry.space_group_name_H-M   'P 1'
#
loop_
_entity.id
_entity.type
_entity.pdbx_description
1 polymer ?
#
loop_
_entity_poly.entity_id
_entity_poly.type
_entity_poly.pdbx_seq_one_letter_code
_entity_poly.pdbx_strand_id
1 'polypeptide(L)'
;IALCGLPFISSPTSAVTLLTVSIALGAASYTGSLPNPLDLSPNFTGLVLGITFGLGSLSAILGPSLTGFIVTDETSRDQWMNAFYVAAAVYFVGNTVFIWFGSSEVQWWNDAEKVEDKTEQ
;
A
#
# COMPACT_ATOMS: atom_id res chain seq x y z
N ILE A 1 12.55 -1.87 5.87
CA ILE A 1 13.53 -1.98 6.97
C ILE A 1 13.18 -3.15 7.90
N ALA A 2 11.99 -3.21 8.51
CA ALA A 2 11.60 -4.32 9.38
C ALA A 2 11.61 -5.71 8.70
N LEU A 3 11.14 -5.78 7.44
CA LEU A 3 11.14 -7.03 6.65
C LEU A 3 12.55 -7.53 6.28
N CYS A 4 13.54 -6.64 6.17
CA CYS A 4 14.92 -7.01 5.85
C CYS A 4 15.70 -7.51 7.08
N GLY A 5 15.23 -7.23 8.30
CA GLY A 5 15.89 -7.64 9.57
C GLY A 5 15.41 -8.98 10.12
N LEU A 6 14.24 -9.45 9.70
CA LEU A 6 13.68 -10.76 10.09
C LEU A 6 14.61 -11.97 9.85
N PRO A 7 15.43 -12.02 8.77
CA PRO A 7 16.35 -13.13 8.53
C PRO A 7 17.47 -13.27 9.59
N PHE A 8 17.85 -12.18 10.25
CA PHE A 8 18.98 -12.14 11.19
C PHE A 8 18.58 -12.38 12.65
N ILE A 9 17.28 -12.59 12.91
CA ILE A 9 16.75 -12.69 14.27
C ILE A 9 16.48 -14.15 14.59
N SER A 10 17.22 -14.67 15.58
CA SER A 10 17.10 -16.05 16.06
C SER A 10 16.06 -16.22 17.17
N SER A 11 15.60 -15.12 17.79
CA SER A 11 14.65 -15.14 18.90
C SER A 11 13.23 -14.78 18.44
N PRO A 12 12.22 -15.62 18.71
CA PRO A 12 10.84 -15.36 18.32
C PRO A 12 10.28 -14.07 18.94
N THR A 13 10.70 -13.71 20.15
CA THR A 13 10.27 -12.46 20.82
C THR A 13 10.69 -11.22 20.03
N SER A 14 11.91 -11.20 19.50
CA SER A 14 12.43 -10.08 18.71
C SER A 14 11.79 -9.99 17.32
N ALA A 15 11.44 -11.13 16.72
CA ALA A 15 10.72 -11.16 15.45
C ALA A 15 9.30 -10.59 15.61
N VAL A 16 8.61 -10.98 16.69
CA VAL A 16 7.27 -10.47 17.02
C VAL A 16 7.30 -8.97 17.29
N THR A 17 8.25 -8.46 18.10
CA THR A 17 8.32 -7.01 18.39
C THR A 17 8.57 -6.19 17.13
N LEU A 18 9.45 -6.64 16.23
CA LEU A 18 9.69 -5.98 14.95
C LEU A 18 8.47 -5.98 14.04
N LEU A 19 7.75 -7.10 13.97
CA LEU A 19 6.49 -7.19 13.23
C LEU A 19 5.44 -6.24 13.82
N THR A 20 5.29 -6.19 15.15
CA THR A 20 4.36 -5.29 15.83
C THR A 20 4.66 -3.83 15.52
N VAL A 21 5.92 -3.41 15.63
CA VAL A 21 6.33 -2.04 15.31
C VAL A 21 6.09 -1.73 13.82
N SER A 22 6.38 -2.67 12.93
CA SER A 22 6.13 -2.50 11.50
C SER A 22 4.65 -2.31 11.20
N ILE A 23 3.77 -3.08 11.83
CA ILE A 23 2.31 -2.95 11.68
C ILE A 23 1.84 -1.60 12.24
N ALA A 24 2.36 -1.17 13.39
CA ALA A 24 2.01 0.12 13.99
C ALA A 24 2.38 1.30 13.08
N LEU A 25 3.56 1.28 12.47
CA LEU A 25 3.99 2.28 11.49
C LEU A 25 3.12 2.24 10.22
N GLY A 26 2.71 1.05 9.78
CA GLY A 26 1.76 0.88 8.68
C GLY A 26 0.39 1.52 8.97
N ALA A 27 -0.14 1.32 10.18
CA ALA A 27 -1.40 1.92 10.62
C ALA A 27 -1.33 3.45 10.70
N ALA A 28 -0.21 4.00 11.19
CA ALA A 28 0.03 5.44 11.19
C ALA A 28 0.04 6.02 9.76
N SER A 29 0.70 5.32 8.82
CA SER A 29 0.77 5.72 7.41
C SER A 29 -0.61 5.67 6.74
N TYR A 30 -1.38 4.61 6.98
CA TYR A 30 -2.74 4.47 6.46
C TYR A 30 -3.66 5.61 6.93
N THR A 31 -3.56 5.98 8.20
CA THR A 31 -4.33 7.09 8.77
C THR A 31 -4.00 8.43 8.08
N GLY A 32 -2.73 8.66 7.74
CA GLY A 32 -2.32 9.84 6.96
C GLY A 32 -2.79 9.84 5.50
N SER A 33 -3.06 8.66 4.93
CA SER A 33 -3.54 8.53 3.54
C SER A 33 -5.06 8.70 3.38
N LEU A 34 -5.83 8.60 4.46
CA LEU A 34 -7.29 8.78 4.45
C LEU A 34 -7.77 10.19 4.05
N PRO A 35 -7.15 11.30 4.52
CA PRO A 35 -7.52 12.64 4.05
C PRO A 35 -7.01 12.94 2.63
N ASN A 36 -5.99 12.22 2.13
CA ASN A 36 -5.36 12.53 0.84
C ASN A 36 -6.35 12.63 -0.35
N PRO A 37 -7.35 11.75 -0.52
CA PRO A 37 -8.34 11.90 -1.59
C PRO A 37 -9.23 13.14 -1.46
N LEU A 38 -9.53 13.57 -0.22
CA LEU A 38 -10.26 14.81 0.04
C LEU A 38 -9.41 16.02 -0.34
N ASP A 39 -8.11 15.98 -0.05
CA ASP A 39 -7.18 17.06 -0.40
C ASP A 39 -6.92 17.13 -1.91
N LEU A 40 -6.82 15.99 -2.61
CA LEU A 40 -6.62 15.93 -4.06
C LEU A 40 -7.85 16.36 -4.85
N SER A 41 -9.04 15.87 -4.49
CA SER A 41 -10.23 16.10 -5.31
C SER A 41 -11.51 16.02 -4.47
N PRO A 42 -11.85 17.07 -3.70
CA PRO A 42 -13.04 17.11 -2.86
C PRO A 42 -14.32 16.63 -3.58
N ASN A 43 -14.53 17.05 -4.82
CA ASN A 43 -15.73 16.73 -5.61
C ASN A 43 -15.80 15.26 -6.05
N PHE A 44 -14.64 14.59 -6.19
CA PHE A 44 -14.53 13.22 -6.68
C PHE A 44 -14.02 12.23 -5.62
N THR A 45 -13.92 12.66 -4.36
CA THR A 45 -13.38 11.87 -3.25
C THR A 45 -13.99 10.47 -3.17
N GLY A 46 -15.32 10.36 -3.27
CA GLY A 46 -16.02 9.07 -3.18
C GLY A 46 -15.61 8.08 -4.28
N LEU A 47 -15.39 8.58 -5.50
CA LEU A 47 -14.95 7.76 -6.63
C LEU A 47 -13.48 7.34 -6.48
N VAL A 48 -12.60 8.27 -6.09
CA VAL A 48 -11.18 7.98 -5.84
C VAL A 48 -11.01 6.96 -4.71
N LEU A 49 -11.75 7.12 -3.62
CA LEU A 49 -11.77 6.16 -2.52
C LEU A 49 -12.32 4.79 -2.97
N GLY A 50 -13.39 4.77 -3.76
CA GLY A 50 -13.98 3.54 -4.30
C GLY A 50 -12.99 2.73 -5.15
N ILE A 51 -12.27 3.40 -6.06
CA ILE A 51 -11.21 2.76 -6.86
C ILE A 51 -10.09 2.24 -5.96
N THR A 52 -9.66 3.05 -4.99
CA THR A 52 -8.58 2.67 -4.06
C THR A 52 -8.95 1.42 -3.26
N PHE A 53 -10.15 1.38 -2.68
CA PHE A 53 -10.61 0.21 -1.94
C PHE A 53 -10.84 -1.00 -2.83
N GLY A 54 -11.36 -0.81 -4.05
CA GLY A 54 -11.53 -1.90 -5.02
C GLY A 54 -10.20 -2.56 -5.39
N LEU A 55 -9.18 -1.76 -5.72
CA LEU A 55 -7.82 -2.27 -5.98
C LEU A 55 -7.20 -2.90 -4.72
N GLY A 56 -7.49 -2.35 -3.55
CA GLY A 56 -7.11 -2.93 -2.26
C GLY A 56 -7.70 -4.32 -2.04
N SER A 57 -8.99 -4.52 -2.34
CA SER A 57 -9.65 -5.82 -2.24
C SER A 57 -9.07 -6.85 -3.22
N LEU A 58 -8.75 -6.45 -4.45
CA LEU A 58 -8.08 -7.35 -5.40
C LEU A 58 -6.71 -7.80 -4.87
N SER A 59 -5.94 -6.85 -4.33
CA SER A 59 -4.64 -7.15 -3.73
C SER A 59 -4.76 -8.10 -2.53
N ALA A 60 -5.80 -7.94 -1.71
CA ALA A 60 -6.08 -8.82 -0.57
C ALA A 60 -6.42 -10.25 -0.98
N ILE A 61 -7.04 -10.45 -2.15
CA ILE A 61 -7.31 -11.78 -2.71
C ILE A 61 -6.02 -12.39 -3.26
N LEU A 62 -5.22 -11.59 -4.00
CA LEU A 62 -4.01 -12.07 -4.67
C LEU A 62 -2.88 -12.43 -3.70
N GLY A 63 -2.75 -11.72 -2.57
CA GLY A 63 -1.66 -11.92 -1.60
C GLY A 63 -1.56 -13.35 -1.05
N PRO A 64 -2.62 -13.92 -0.46
CA PRO A 64 -2.64 -15.30 0.00
C PRO A 64 -2.46 -16.31 -1.15
N SER A 65 -3.05 -16.06 -2.32
CA SER A 65 -2.87 -16.94 -3.49
C SER A 65 -1.40 -17.03 -3.90
N LEU A 66 -0.71 -15.89 -4.01
CA LEU A 66 0.71 -15.86 -4.34
C LEU A 66 1.56 -16.52 -3.25
N THR A 67 1.25 -16.26 -1.98
CA THR A 67 1.93 -16.93 -0.85
C THR A 67 1.77 -18.44 -0.93
N GLY A 68 0.59 -18.95 -1.26
CA GLY A 68 0.34 -20.40 -1.42
C GLY A 68 1.09 -21.04 -2.59
N PHE A 69 1.49 -20.27 -3.61
CA PHE A 69 2.38 -20.76 -4.68
C PHE A 69 3.85 -20.76 -4.28
N ILE A 70 4.27 -19.82 -3.42
CA ILE A 70 5.66 -19.70 -2.96
C ILE A 70 5.95 -20.68 -1.82
N VAL A 71 5.01 -20.81 -0.88
CA VAL A 71 5.10 -21.67 0.31
C VAL A 71 4.31 -22.95 0.03
N THR A 72 5.03 -23.97 -0.42
CA THR A 72 4.54 -25.34 -0.64
C THR A 72 4.80 -26.25 0.54
N ASP A 73 5.81 -25.95 1.36
CA ASP A 73 6.10 -26.59 2.64
C ASP A 73 6.10 -25.53 3.74
N GLU A 74 5.08 -25.56 4.59
CA GLU A 74 4.87 -24.59 5.67
C GLU A 74 5.99 -24.62 6.73
N THR A 75 6.73 -25.72 6.84
CA THR A 75 7.85 -25.85 7.79
C THR A 75 9.16 -25.28 7.25
N SER A 76 9.23 -25.03 5.94
CA SER A 76 10.44 -24.54 5.28
C SER A 76 10.64 -23.04 5.50
N ARG A 77 11.69 -22.70 6.27
CA ARG A 77 12.08 -21.30 6.52
C ARG A 77 12.41 -20.55 5.23
N ASP A 78 13.08 -21.20 4.28
CA ASP A 78 13.55 -20.55 3.05
C ASP A 78 12.40 -20.12 2.15
N GLN A 79 11.32 -20.91 2.10
CA GLN A 79 10.12 -20.56 1.32
C GLN A 79 9.39 -19.34 1.91
N TRP A 80 9.27 -19.28 3.24
CA TRP A 80 8.73 -18.10 3.92
C TRP A 80 9.59 -16.86 3.71
N MET A 81 10.92 -17.01 3.74
CA MET A 81 11.82 -15.90 3.44
C MET A 81 11.61 -15.36 2.02
N ASN A 82 11.45 -16.24 1.02
CA ASN A 82 11.12 -15.82 -0.34
C ASN A 82 9.79 -15.07 -0.41
N ALA A 83 8.74 -15.53 0.28
CA ALA A 83 7.45 -14.83 0.34
C ALA A 83 7.60 -13.43 0.96
N PHE A 84 8.38 -13.30 2.04
CA PHE A 84 8.66 -11.99 2.65
C PHE A 84 9.47 -11.07 1.76
N TYR A 85 10.44 -11.59 0.99
CA TYR A 85 11.19 -10.77 0.02
C TYR A 85 10.31 -10.25 -1.11
N VAL A 86 9.40 -11.08 -1.64
CA VAL A 86 8.42 -10.66 -2.64
C VAL A 86 7.52 -9.56 -2.09
N ALA A 87 6.97 -9.75 -0.88
CA ALA A 87 6.16 -8.72 -0.23
C ALA A 87 6.95 -7.42 -0.03
N ALA A 88 8.19 -7.50 0.46
CA ALA A 88 9.06 -6.34 0.65
C ALA A 88 9.33 -5.59 -0.66
N ALA A 89 9.55 -6.30 -1.77
CA ALA A 89 9.74 -5.70 -3.09
C ALA A 89 8.49 -4.96 -3.57
N VAL A 90 7.30 -5.55 -3.41
CA VAL A 90 6.03 -4.90 -3.79
C VAL A 90 5.81 -3.62 -2.98
N TYR A 91 6.02 -3.66 -1.66
CA TYR A 91 5.91 -2.47 -0.81
C TYR A 91 6.93 -1.39 -1.19
N PHE A 92 8.17 -1.78 -1.48
CA PHE A 92 9.22 -0.84 -1.85
C PHE A 92 8.92 -0.14 -3.18
N VAL A 93 8.50 -0.89 -4.20
CA VAL A 93 8.12 -0.32 -5.50
C VAL A 93 6.92 0.59 -5.36
N GLY A 94 5.85 0.14 -4.70
CA GLY A 94 4.64 0.94 -4.49
C GLY A 94 4.94 2.25 -3.75
N ASN A 95 5.75 2.18 -2.69
CA ASN A 95 6.16 3.38 -1.95
C ASN A 95 7.03 4.32 -2.80
N THR A 96 7.93 3.78 -3.63
CA THR A 96 8.78 4.59 -4.52
C THR A 96 7.93 5.34 -5.55
N VAL A 97 6.95 4.67 -6.16
CA VAL A 97 5.98 5.30 -7.07
C VAL A 97 5.23 6.42 -6.36
N PHE A 98 4.74 6.18 -5.14
CA PHE A 98 4.05 7.22 -4.37
C PHE A 98 4.96 8.41 -4.03
N ILE A 99 6.22 8.19 -3.65
CA ILE A 99 7.15 9.29 -3.36
C ILE A 99 7.41 10.15 -4.60
N TRP A 100 7.45 9.56 -5.79
CA TRP A 100 7.76 10.29 -7.02
C TRP A 100 6.54 11.00 -7.63
N PHE A 101 5.35 10.40 -7.53
CA PHE A 101 4.14 10.90 -8.21
C PHE A 101 3.05 11.40 -7.27
N GLY A 102 3.18 11.17 -5.97
CA GLY A 102 2.22 11.62 -4.97
C GLY A 102 2.20 13.14 -4.88
N SER A 103 0.99 13.70 -4.73
CA SER A 103 0.76 15.11 -4.48
C SER A 103 -0.33 15.25 -3.42
N SER A 104 -0.29 16.33 -2.66
CA SER A 104 -1.32 16.72 -1.69
C SER A 104 -2.06 18.00 -2.09
N GLU A 105 -1.85 18.47 -3.32
CA GLU A 105 -2.54 19.64 -3.87
C GLU A 105 -3.82 19.24 -4.59
N VAL A 106 -4.80 20.15 -4.62
CA VAL A 106 -6.03 19.97 -5.39
C VAL A 106 -5.68 19.81 -6.87
N GLN A 107 -6.14 18.71 -7.45
CA GLN A 107 -5.84 18.38 -8.83
C GLN A 107 -6.70 19.19 -9.81
N TRP A 108 -6.15 19.46 -10.99
CA TRP A 108 -6.77 20.34 -12.00
C TRP A 108 -8.13 19.83 -12.50
N TRP A 109 -8.39 18.52 -12.40
CA TRP A 109 -9.67 17.90 -12.78
C TRP A 109 -10.75 17.97 -11.69
N ASN A 110 -10.46 18.51 -10.50
CA ASN A 110 -11.44 18.61 -9.43
C ASN A 110 -12.65 19.49 -9.81
N ASP A 111 -12.41 20.55 -10.61
CA ASP A 111 -13.44 21.48 -11.08
C ASP A 111 -13.75 21.23 -12.57
N ALA A 112 -14.25 20.05 -12.91
CA ALA A 112 -14.59 19.69 -14.30
C ALA A 112 -15.68 20.61 -14.91
N GLU A 113 -16.58 21.14 -14.08
CA GLU A 113 -17.71 21.98 -14.50
C GLU A 113 -17.28 23.35 -15.07
N LYS A 114 -16.08 23.85 -14.73
CA LYS A 114 -15.54 25.11 -15.30
C LYS A 114 -14.85 24.92 -16.66
N VAL A 115 -14.61 23.69 -17.09
CA VAL A 115 -13.88 23.39 -18.35
C VAL A 115 -14.85 23.29 -19.53
N GLU A 116 -16.07 22.78 -19.33
CA GLU A 116 -17.11 22.77 -20.37
C GLU A 116 -17.62 24.18 -20.70
N ASP A 117 -17.88 25.02 -19.70
CA ASP A 117 -18.43 26.38 -19.90
C ASP A 117 -17.46 27.36 -20.62
N LYS A 118 -16.16 27.03 -20.66
CA LYS A 118 -15.15 27.78 -21.43
C LYS A 118 -14.94 27.29 -22.85
N THR A 119 -15.46 26.10 -23.18
CA THR A 119 -15.35 25.52 -24.53
C THR A 119 -16.58 25.85 -25.37
N GLU A 120 -17.66 26.28 -24.74
CA GLU A 120 -18.91 26.72 -25.38
C GLU A 120 -19.08 28.26 -25.48
N GLN A 121 -18.05 29.06 -25.14
CA GLN A 121 -18.02 30.53 -25.33
C GLN A 121 -17.03 30.99 -26.42
#